data_AF-A0A498SP53-F1
#
_entry.id   AF-A0A498SP53-F1
#
_cell.length_a   1.000
_cell.length_b   1.000
_cell.length_c   1.000
_cell.angle_alpha   90.00
_cell.angle_beta   90.00
_cell.angle_gamma   90.00
#
_symmetry.space_group_name_H-M   'P 1'
#
loop_
_entity.id
_entity.type
_entity.pdbx_description
1 polymer ?
#
loop_
_entity_poly.entity_id
_entity_poly.type
_entity_poly.pdbx_seq_one_letter_code
_entity_poly.pdbx_strand_id
1 'polypeptide(L)'
;MSEQSLGCVMLPIIDENGHCCMQNKNYTASLFMRNSFNREDVIPVNTQIQITFRVSNVPNNIVHQVDSLPDIFLCHALFLPMFFYYRRLLGQFLTKDSDNCSNAALKAEPFLATFPVIADQPDIMEMLWQLWKIHEKNATNKKLSEMEEAERFRSFFLRTGFILHQTVPMKKFNWTDARCFADRHAKLSHFREQYLHNFDAIKYLCRQRCHPLNVYSYAVDIVGPHAIS
;
A
#
# COMPACT_ATOMS: atom_id res chain seq x y z
N MET A 1 -22.83 -19.77 -1.84
CA MET A 1 -22.61 -19.29 -0.47
C MET A 1 -22.99 -17.82 -0.46
N SER A 2 -23.97 -17.44 0.36
CA SER A 2 -24.40 -16.05 0.51
C SER A 2 -23.49 -15.36 1.54
N GLU A 3 -22.85 -14.27 1.15
CA GLU A 3 -22.11 -13.43 2.11
C GLU A 3 -23.12 -12.71 3.01
N GLN A 4 -22.88 -12.74 4.32
CA GLN A 4 -23.73 -12.10 5.31
C GLN A 4 -22.90 -11.06 6.06
N SER A 5 -23.38 -9.81 6.08
CA SER A 5 -22.77 -8.73 6.87
C SER A 5 -22.76 -9.11 8.35
N LEU A 6 -21.60 -8.97 9.00
CA LEU A 6 -21.43 -9.16 10.45
C LEU A 6 -21.82 -7.92 11.26
N GLY A 7 -22.22 -6.83 10.59
CA GLY A 7 -22.66 -5.57 11.20
C GLY A 7 -21.79 -4.35 10.83
N CYS A 8 -22.14 -3.17 11.37
CA CYS A 8 -21.37 -1.94 11.21
C CYS A 8 -21.25 -1.16 12.52
N VAL A 9 -20.21 -0.34 12.65
CA VAL A 9 -20.04 0.66 13.72
C VAL A 9 -19.81 2.01 13.05
N MET A 10 -20.47 3.06 13.55
CA MET A 10 -20.23 4.44 13.16
C MET A 10 -19.59 5.17 14.34
N LEU A 11 -18.40 5.73 14.13
CA LEU A 11 -17.72 6.58 15.10
C LEU A 11 -17.58 7.99 14.49
N PRO A 12 -18.20 9.03 15.06
CA PRO A 12 -18.05 10.39 14.55
C PRO A 12 -16.61 10.87 14.78
N ILE A 13 -15.96 11.30 13.72
CA ILE A 13 -14.61 11.89 13.77
C ILE A 13 -14.70 13.39 14.09
N ILE A 14 -15.70 14.06 13.51
CA ILE A 14 -15.94 15.50 13.61
C ILE A 14 -17.40 15.70 14.04
N ASP A 15 -17.67 16.65 14.96
CA ASP A 15 -19.04 17.01 15.35
C ASP A 15 -19.69 17.97 14.34
N GLU A 16 -20.97 18.27 14.56
CA GLU A 16 -21.76 19.22 13.77
C GLU A 16 -21.18 20.65 13.80
N ASN A 17 -20.28 20.95 14.74
CA ASN A 17 -19.63 22.25 14.88
C ASN A 17 -18.22 22.27 14.26
N GLY A 18 -17.76 21.18 13.63
CA GLY A 18 -16.45 21.08 13.00
C GLY A 18 -15.30 20.73 13.95
N HIS A 19 -15.57 20.39 15.21
CA HIS A 19 -14.52 19.99 16.16
C HIS A 19 -14.23 18.49 16.07
N CYS A 20 -12.94 18.13 16.17
CA CYS A 20 -12.52 16.74 16.28
C CYS A 20 -13.02 16.14 17.60
N CYS A 21 -13.93 15.15 17.52
CA CYS A 21 -14.44 14.43 18.69
C CYS A 21 -13.53 13.29 19.12
N MET A 22 -12.63 12.86 18.25
CA MET A 22 -11.70 11.78 18.51
C MET A 22 -10.53 12.26 19.38
N GLN A 23 -10.59 11.87 20.64
CA GLN A 23 -9.51 11.99 21.61
C GLN A 23 -8.60 10.75 21.58
N ASN A 24 -7.34 10.91 21.97
CA ASN A 24 -6.37 9.83 22.20
C ASN A 24 -6.82 8.94 23.38
N LYS A 25 -7.68 7.97 23.08
CA LYS A 25 -8.22 6.97 24.02
C LYS A 25 -8.64 5.70 23.27
N ASN A 26 -8.98 4.68 24.04
CA ASN A 26 -9.59 3.45 23.52
C ASN A 26 -11.11 3.65 23.41
N TYR A 27 -11.66 3.27 22.27
CA TYR A 27 -13.07 3.23 21.98
C TYR A 27 -13.47 1.79 21.75
N THR A 28 -14.59 1.42 22.33
CA THR A 28 -15.12 0.06 22.25
C THR A 28 -16.55 0.18 21.80
N ALA A 29 -16.86 -0.43 20.66
CA ALA A 29 -18.19 -0.40 20.09
C ALA A 29 -18.63 -1.82 19.71
N SER A 30 -19.87 -2.15 20.08
CA SER A 30 -20.53 -3.36 19.62
C SER A 30 -21.02 -3.15 18.19
N LEU A 31 -20.86 -4.15 17.33
CA LEU A 31 -21.36 -4.09 15.96
C LEU A 31 -22.88 -4.14 15.94
N PHE A 32 -23.49 -3.17 15.28
CA PHE A 32 -24.92 -3.16 14.99
C PHE A 32 -25.20 -4.01 13.76
N MET A 33 -26.23 -4.86 13.79
CA MET A 33 -26.72 -5.57 12.60
C MET A 33 -27.31 -4.56 11.61
N ARG A 34 -26.47 -3.95 10.80
CA ARG A 34 -26.89 -3.15 9.64
C ARG A 34 -26.48 -3.91 8.39
N ASN A 35 -27.45 -4.23 7.56
CA ASN A 35 -27.16 -4.67 6.21
C ASN A 35 -26.76 -3.40 5.44
N SER A 36 -25.47 -3.23 5.12
CA SER A 36 -24.95 -2.05 4.42
C SER A 36 -25.57 -1.83 3.02
N PHE A 37 -26.35 -2.78 2.53
CA PHE A 37 -27.07 -2.75 1.26
C PHE A 37 -28.50 -2.19 1.33
N ASN A 38 -29.10 -2.02 2.53
CA ASN A 38 -30.45 -1.44 2.68
C ASN A 38 -30.41 -0.21 3.61
N ARG A 39 -30.91 0.93 3.09
CA ARG A 39 -30.89 2.24 3.77
C ARG A 39 -32.03 2.45 4.77
N GLU A 40 -33.03 1.60 4.74
CA GLU A 40 -34.20 1.68 5.62
C GLU A 40 -34.21 0.42 6.46
N ASP A 41 -33.84 0.54 7.74
CA ASP A 41 -34.42 -0.28 8.81
C ASP A 41 -33.88 0.13 10.19
N VAL A 42 -34.79 0.03 11.17
CA VAL A 42 -34.64 0.30 12.60
C VAL A 42 -33.71 -0.73 13.23
N ILE A 43 -32.87 -0.29 14.16
CA ILE A 43 -31.79 -1.04 14.82
C ILE A 43 -32.34 -2.05 15.85
N PRO A 44 -32.09 -3.37 15.71
CA PRO A 44 -32.26 -4.30 16.82
C PRO A 44 -30.98 -5.14 17.11
N VAL A 45 -30.78 -5.39 18.40
CA VAL A 45 -29.91 -6.37 19.10
C VAL A 45 -28.44 -6.48 18.66
N ASN A 46 -27.56 -6.09 19.59
CA ASN A 46 -26.09 -6.26 19.57
C ASN A 46 -25.63 -7.63 19.07
N THR A 47 -24.64 -7.64 18.18
CA THR A 47 -23.86 -8.85 17.89
C THR A 47 -22.81 -9.10 18.98
N GLN A 48 -22.35 -10.36 19.12
CA GLN A 48 -21.27 -10.76 20.04
C GLN A 48 -19.87 -10.26 19.61
N ILE A 49 -19.75 -9.57 18.48
CA ILE A 49 -18.47 -9.11 17.94
C ILE A 49 -18.22 -7.67 18.39
N GLN A 50 -17.13 -7.48 19.12
CA GLN A 50 -16.69 -6.19 19.65
C GLN A 50 -15.48 -5.70 18.85
N ILE A 51 -15.56 -4.48 18.31
CA ILE A 51 -14.42 -3.83 17.66
C ILE A 51 -13.79 -2.85 18.66
N THR A 52 -12.49 -3.00 18.89
CA THR A 52 -11.69 -2.04 19.66
C THR A 52 -10.98 -1.10 18.71
N PHE A 53 -11.29 0.17 18.78
CA PHE A 53 -10.64 1.24 18.04
C PHE A 53 -9.78 2.06 18.99
N ARG A 54 -8.51 2.26 18.68
CA ARG A 54 -7.57 3.03 19.52
C ARG A 54 -7.04 4.21 18.74
N VAL A 55 -7.22 5.40 19.31
CA VAL A 55 -6.54 6.60 18.84
C VAL A 55 -5.30 6.78 19.70
N SER A 56 -4.16 7.04 19.07
CA SER A 56 -2.90 7.30 19.76
C SER A 56 -2.06 8.30 19.00
N ASN A 57 -1.27 9.09 19.73
CA ASN A 57 -0.25 9.94 19.12
C ASN A 57 0.78 9.09 18.38
N VAL A 58 1.34 9.67 17.32
CA VAL A 58 2.42 9.07 16.56
C VAL A 58 3.66 8.95 17.47
N PRO A 59 4.29 7.75 17.57
CA PRO A 59 5.54 7.58 18.29
C PRO A 59 6.65 8.49 17.73
N ASN A 60 7.42 9.15 18.60
CA ASN A 60 8.47 10.12 18.23
C ASN A 60 9.47 9.58 17.19
N ASN A 61 9.74 8.28 17.19
CA ASN A 61 10.70 7.65 16.27
C ASN A 61 10.19 7.54 14.82
N ILE A 62 8.88 7.71 14.56
CA ILE A 62 8.30 7.64 13.22
C ILE A 62 7.62 8.95 12.78
N VAL A 63 7.64 9.99 13.61
CA VAL A 63 7.04 11.31 13.30
C VAL A 63 7.56 11.84 11.96
N HIS A 64 8.88 11.82 11.74
CA HIS A 64 9.48 12.23 10.47
C HIS A 64 8.94 11.47 9.24
N GLN A 65 8.52 10.21 9.40
CA GLN A 65 7.93 9.43 8.32
C GLN A 65 6.50 9.86 8.06
N VAL A 66 5.70 10.01 9.13
CA VAL A 66 4.29 10.41 9.04
C VAL A 66 4.16 11.83 8.50
N ASP A 67 5.02 12.76 8.91
CA ASP A 67 5.02 14.16 8.46
C ASP A 67 5.27 14.31 6.95
N SER A 68 5.76 13.27 6.28
CA SER A 68 5.95 13.25 4.81
C SER A 68 4.72 12.76 4.03
N LEU A 69 3.72 12.22 4.73
CA LEU A 69 2.51 11.65 4.15
C LEU A 69 1.38 12.67 4.10
N PRO A 70 0.30 12.42 3.34
CA PRO A 70 -0.88 13.30 3.35
C PRO A 70 -1.48 13.42 4.77
N ASP A 71 -2.19 14.52 5.01
CA ASP A 71 -2.89 14.80 6.27
C ASP A 71 -3.79 13.65 6.74
N ILE A 72 -4.43 12.96 5.79
CA ILE A 72 -5.24 11.77 6.03
C ILE A 72 -4.63 10.62 5.24
N PHE A 73 -4.14 9.60 5.97
CA PHE A 73 -3.55 8.42 5.37
C PHE A 73 -4.13 7.14 5.99
N LEU A 74 -4.73 6.30 5.15
CA LEU A 74 -5.31 5.02 5.57
C LEU A 74 -4.44 3.88 5.07
N CYS A 75 -3.68 3.26 5.95
CA CYS A 75 -2.88 2.08 5.63
C CYS A 75 -2.67 1.18 6.85
N HIS A 76 -2.15 -0.01 6.60
CA HIS A 76 -1.56 -0.80 7.67
C HIS A 76 -0.22 -0.17 8.11
N ALA A 77 -0.07 0.14 9.40
CA ALA A 77 1.11 0.85 9.93
C ALA A 77 2.47 0.17 9.59
N LEU A 78 2.47 -1.15 9.37
CA LEU A 78 3.67 -1.89 8.93
C LEU A 78 4.20 -1.46 7.57
N PHE A 79 3.35 -0.88 6.71
CA PHE A 79 3.72 -0.44 5.36
C PHE A 79 4.20 1.02 5.33
N LEU A 80 4.10 1.73 6.45
CA LEU A 80 4.45 3.15 6.57
C LEU A 80 5.86 3.48 6.01
N PRO A 81 6.92 2.69 6.29
CA PRO A 81 8.25 2.99 5.73
C PRO A 81 8.27 2.96 4.20
N MET A 82 7.50 2.08 3.57
CA MET A 82 7.44 1.96 2.11
C MET A 82 6.79 3.19 1.48
N PHE A 83 5.72 3.70 2.09
CA PHE A 83 5.06 4.92 1.67
C PHE A 83 5.95 6.15 1.87
N PHE A 84 6.68 6.19 2.98
CA PHE A 84 7.71 7.19 3.24
C PHE A 84 8.79 7.19 2.13
N TYR A 85 9.34 6.02 1.79
CA TYR A 85 10.34 5.90 0.72
C TYR A 85 9.80 6.34 -0.64
N TYR A 86 8.56 5.96 -0.97
CA TYR A 86 7.87 6.42 -2.17
C TYR A 86 7.77 7.95 -2.21
N ARG A 87 7.28 8.57 -1.13
CA ARG A 87 7.14 10.03 -1.03
C ARG A 87 8.49 10.74 -1.12
N ARG A 88 9.54 10.20 -0.50
CA ARG A 88 10.90 10.75 -0.54
C ARG A 88 11.46 10.79 -1.96
N LEU A 89 11.33 9.69 -2.69
CA LEU A 89 11.79 9.58 -4.07
C LEU A 89 10.94 10.42 -5.03
N LEU A 90 9.63 10.48 -4.80
CA LEU A 90 8.73 11.29 -5.61
C LEU A 90 9.05 12.78 -5.43
N GLY A 91 9.25 13.25 -4.19
CA GLY A 91 9.68 14.62 -3.93
C GLY A 91 11.02 14.94 -4.58
N GLN A 92 11.99 14.01 -4.53
CA GLN A 92 13.27 14.17 -5.22
C GLN A 92 13.11 14.23 -6.74
N PHE A 93 12.28 13.37 -7.32
CA PHE A 93 11.99 13.34 -8.76
C PHE A 93 11.39 14.68 -9.22
N LEU A 94 10.42 15.21 -8.48
CA LEU A 94 9.77 16.49 -8.80
C LEU A 94 10.71 17.70 -8.63
N THR A 95 11.57 17.70 -7.60
CA THR A 95 12.46 18.83 -7.30
C THR A 95 13.71 18.87 -8.17
N LYS A 96 14.31 17.73 -8.52
CA LYS A 96 15.46 17.70 -9.43
C LYS A 96 15.12 18.11 -10.87
N ASP A 97 13.84 18.04 -11.22
CA ASP A 97 13.36 18.26 -12.58
C ASP A 97 12.74 19.65 -12.80
N SER A 98 12.49 20.43 -11.74
CA SER A 98 12.01 21.81 -11.85
C SER A 98 13.01 22.74 -12.56
N ASP A 99 14.31 22.44 -12.47
CA ASP A 99 15.37 23.27 -13.08
C ASP A 99 15.48 23.08 -14.60
N ASN A 100 14.88 22.01 -15.15
CA ASN A 100 14.88 21.68 -16.58
C ASN A 100 13.44 21.72 -17.16
N CYS A 101 12.70 22.79 -16.87
CA CYS A 101 11.33 23.03 -17.36
C CYS A 101 11.20 22.95 -18.90
N SER A 102 12.30 23.06 -19.65
CA SER A 102 12.37 22.91 -21.11
C SER A 102 12.41 21.45 -21.60
N ASN A 103 12.52 20.45 -20.71
CA ASN A 103 12.50 19.04 -21.07
C ASN A 103 11.08 18.48 -20.91
N ALA A 104 10.21 18.71 -21.90
CA ALA A 104 8.86 18.14 -21.99
C ALA A 104 8.83 16.60 -22.19
N ALA A 105 9.94 15.91 -21.92
CA ALA A 105 10.06 14.48 -22.05
C ALA A 105 9.32 13.80 -20.89
N LEU A 106 8.33 12.98 -21.24
CA LEU A 106 7.79 11.94 -20.35
C LEU A 106 8.95 11.14 -19.74
N LYS A 107 9.20 11.35 -18.46
CA LYS A 107 10.21 10.59 -17.73
C LYS A 107 9.59 9.32 -17.19
N ALA A 108 10.02 8.21 -17.77
CA ALA A 108 9.66 6.89 -17.27
C ALA A 108 10.34 6.67 -15.92
N GLU A 109 9.53 6.51 -14.88
CA GLU A 109 9.97 6.09 -13.57
C GLU A 109 9.04 4.93 -13.13
N PRO A 110 9.42 3.67 -13.42
CA PRO A 110 8.54 2.52 -13.19
C PRO A 110 8.19 2.29 -11.72
N PHE A 111 9.07 2.63 -10.78
CA PHE A 111 8.78 2.51 -9.36
C PHE A 111 7.70 3.52 -8.96
N LEU A 112 7.89 4.80 -9.29
CA LEU A 112 6.94 5.85 -8.94
C LEU A 112 5.59 5.68 -9.65
N ALA A 113 5.59 5.16 -10.89
CA ALA A 113 4.38 4.90 -11.65
C ALA A 113 3.58 3.70 -11.13
N THR A 114 4.25 2.62 -10.70
CA THR A 114 3.55 1.37 -10.36
C THR A 114 3.38 1.12 -8.87
N PHE A 115 4.18 1.75 -8.01
CA PHE A 115 4.06 1.59 -6.56
C PHE A 115 2.65 1.88 -6.04
N PRO A 116 1.97 2.98 -6.43
CA PRO A 116 0.62 3.26 -5.93
C PRO A 116 -0.40 2.19 -6.28
N VAL A 117 -0.34 1.67 -7.52
CA VAL A 117 -1.23 0.59 -7.98
C VAL A 117 -1.01 -0.68 -7.17
N ILE A 118 0.22 -0.97 -6.78
CA ILE A 118 0.55 -2.10 -5.90
C ILE A 118 0.13 -1.82 -4.46
N ALA A 119 0.27 -0.57 -4.00
CA ALA A 119 -0.10 -0.15 -2.65
C ALA A 119 -1.60 -0.31 -2.38
N ASP A 120 -2.44 -0.17 -3.41
CA ASP A 120 -3.88 -0.46 -3.37
C ASP A 120 -4.20 -1.96 -3.20
N GLN A 121 -3.21 -2.84 -3.26
CA GLN A 121 -3.36 -4.29 -3.15
C GLN A 121 -2.74 -4.76 -1.83
N PRO A 122 -3.52 -4.85 -0.72
CA PRO A 122 -2.98 -5.07 0.63
C PRO A 122 -2.22 -6.39 0.79
N ASP A 123 -2.65 -7.45 0.08
CA ASP A 123 -2.01 -8.76 0.07
C ASP A 123 -0.64 -8.74 -0.64
N ILE A 124 -0.49 -7.94 -1.70
CA ILE A 124 0.81 -7.73 -2.35
C ILE A 124 1.73 -6.92 -1.43
N MET A 125 1.22 -5.85 -0.81
CA MET A 125 1.98 -5.05 0.16
C MET A 125 2.47 -5.88 1.34
N GLU A 126 1.64 -6.79 1.85
CA GLU A 126 2.03 -7.72 2.91
C GLU A 126 3.19 -8.63 2.47
N MET A 127 3.09 -9.24 1.28
CA MET A 127 4.17 -10.06 0.74
C MET A 127 5.46 -9.24 0.56
N LEU A 128 5.37 -8.04 0.01
CA LEU A 128 6.53 -7.15 -0.16
C LEU A 128 7.17 -6.78 1.17
N TRP A 129 6.36 -6.51 2.20
CA TRP A 129 6.86 -6.24 3.55
C TRP A 129 7.59 -7.43 4.15
N GLN A 130 7.06 -8.65 3.99
CA GLN A 130 7.72 -9.86 4.47
C GLN A 130 9.09 -10.05 3.78
N LEU A 131 9.15 -9.86 2.46
CA LEU A 131 10.38 -9.99 1.68
C LEU A 131 11.38 -8.85 1.97
N TRP A 132 10.89 -7.63 2.15
CA TRP A 132 11.71 -6.47 2.48
C TRP A 132 12.41 -6.68 3.83
N LYS A 133 11.71 -7.17 4.85
CA LYS A 133 12.32 -7.49 6.15
C LYS A 133 13.46 -8.50 6.06
N ILE A 134 13.35 -9.48 5.16
CA ILE A 134 14.42 -10.46 4.94
C ILE A 134 15.61 -9.77 4.26
N HIS A 135 15.34 -8.94 3.25
CA HIS A 135 16.35 -8.16 2.55
C HIS A 135 17.08 -7.16 3.46
N GLU A 136 16.36 -6.51 4.39
CA GLU A 136 16.93 -5.62 5.40
C GLU A 136 17.84 -6.35 6.38
N LYS A 137 17.45 -7.55 6.84
CA LYS A 137 18.32 -8.35 7.73
C LYS A 137 19.64 -8.76 7.07
N ASN A 138 19.64 -8.93 5.76
CA ASN A 138 20.82 -9.27 4.98
C ASN A 138 21.67 -8.04 4.59
N ALA A 139 21.24 -6.85 5.02
CA ALA A 139 22.00 -5.61 4.84
C ALA A 139 23.31 -5.59 5.63
N THR A 140 24.29 -4.85 5.13
CA THR A 140 25.43 -4.39 5.93
C THR A 140 24.92 -3.49 7.07
N ASN A 141 25.46 -3.63 8.29
CA ASN A 141 25.11 -2.83 9.49
C ASN A 141 25.51 -1.34 9.39
N LYS A 142 25.67 -0.79 8.18
CA LYS A 142 25.97 0.61 7.96
C LYS A 142 24.69 1.42 8.16
N LYS A 143 24.78 2.49 8.95
CA LYS A 143 23.71 3.49 9.04
C LYS A 143 23.59 4.20 7.69
N LEU A 144 22.47 4.00 7.02
CA LEU A 144 22.15 4.67 5.76
C LEU A 144 21.39 5.97 6.05
N SER A 145 21.48 6.92 5.12
CA SER A 145 20.57 8.07 5.09
C SER A 145 19.19 7.63 4.57
N GLU A 146 18.15 8.39 4.88
CA GLU A 146 16.78 8.14 4.40
C GLU A 146 16.71 7.99 2.87
N MET A 147 17.50 8.77 2.14
CA MET A 147 17.54 8.73 0.69
C MET A 147 18.20 7.45 0.17
N GLU A 148 19.29 7.00 0.81
CA GLU A 148 19.93 5.73 0.47
C GLU A 148 19.02 4.53 0.78
N GLU A 149 18.25 4.59 1.89
CA GLU A 149 17.24 3.59 2.20
C GLU A 149 16.12 3.56 1.16
N ALA A 150 15.63 4.73 0.75
CA ALA A 150 14.59 4.83 -0.25
C ALA A 150 15.03 4.27 -1.61
N GLU A 151 16.24 4.59 -2.08
CA GLU A 151 16.82 4.04 -3.31
C GLU A 151 17.04 2.52 -3.23
N ARG A 152 17.40 2.03 -2.04
CA ARG A 152 17.54 0.59 -1.80
C ARG A 152 16.18 -0.11 -1.85
N PHE A 153 15.14 0.50 -1.27
CA PHE A 153 13.78 -0.01 -1.37
C PHE A 153 13.27 0.00 -2.80
N ARG A 154 13.51 1.08 -3.56
CA ARG A 154 13.21 1.16 -5.00
C ARG A 154 13.89 0.03 -5.79
N SER A 155 15.17 -0.21 -5.55
CA SER A 155 15.92 -1.29 -6.18
C SER A 155 15.35 -2.68 -5.85
N PHE A 156 14.95 -2.88 -4.59
CA PHE A 156 14.26 -4.10 -4.15
C PHE A 156 12.90 -4.26 -4.82
N PHE A 157 12.10 -3.19 -4.86
CA PHE A 157 10.76 -3.18 -5.46
C PHE A 157 10.82 -3.52 -6.95
N LEU A 158 11.75 -2.93 -7.70
CA LEU A 158 11.91 -3.20 -9.13
C LEU A 158 12.28 -4.66 -9.42
N ARG A 159 12.94 -5.34 -8.48
CA ARG A 159 13.29 -6.77 -8.56
C ARG A 159 12.22 -7.70 -8.00
N THR A 160 11.15 -7.17 -7.40
CA THR A 160 10.11 -7.96 -6.73
C THR A 160 8.73 -7.51 -7.18
N GLY A 161 8.14 -6.52 -6.50
CA GLY A 161 6.79 -6.03 -6.72
C GLY A 161 6.52 -5.64 -8.17
N PHE A 162 7.47 -4.94 -8.80
CA PHE A 162 7.37 -4.59 -10.21
C PHE A 162 7.27 -5.83 -11.11
N ILE A 163 8.14 -6.82 -10.92
CA ILE A 163 8.13 -8.06 -11.71
C ILE A 163 6.82 -8.79 -11.51
N LEU A 164 6.42 -9.01 -10.26
CA LEU A 164 5.16 -9.65 -9.93
C LEU A 164 3.98 -8.98 -10.66
N HIS A 165 3.92 -7.65 -10.59
CA HIS A 165 2.86 -6.86 -11.22
C HIS A 165 2.84 -7.00 -12.74
N GLN A 166 4.00 -7.12 -13.39
CA GLN A 166 4.10 -7.24 -14.85
C GLN A 166 3.89 -8.67 -15.37
N THR A 167 4.27 -9.69 -14.60
CA THR A 167 4.39 -11.06 -15.14
C THR A 167 3.32 -12.01 -14.61
N VAL A 168 2.74 -11.73 -13.44
CA VAL A 168 1.78 -12.63 -12.81
C VAL A 168 0.37 -12.07 -13.01
N PRO A 169 -0.43 -12.63 -13.92
CA PRO A 169 -1.79 -12.17 -14.13
C PRO A 169 -2.64 -12.48 -12.89
N MET A 170 -3.07 -11.42 -12.22
CA MET A 170 -3.92 -11.49 -11.04
C MET A 170 -5.12 -10.57 -11.19
N LYS A 171 -6.30 -11.05 -10.79
CA LYS A 171 -7.48 -10.20 -10.65
C LYS A 171 -7.23 -9.16 -9.57
N LYS A 172 -7.82 -7.97 -9.69
CA LYS A 172 -7.75 -6.97 -8.61
C LYS A 172 -8.25 -7.58 -7.30
N PHE A 173 -7.58 -7.21 -6.22
CA PHE A 173 -7.93 -7.64 -4.88
C PHE A 173 -9.38 -7.27 -4.55
N ASN A 174 -10.14 -8.24 -4.05
CA ASN A 174 -11.53 -8.05 -3.67
C ASN A 174 -11.82 -8.81 -2.36
N TRP A 175 -12.14 -8.07 -1.30
CA TRP A 175 -12.47 -8.62 0.02
C TRP A 175 -13.71 -9.54 0.00
N THR A 176 -14.63 -9.35 -0.95
CA THR A 176 -15.90 -10.08 -1.07
C THR A 176 -15.81 -11.28 -2.02
N ASP A 177 -14.61 -11.70 -2.41
CA ASP A 177 -14.44 -12.86 -3.29
C ASP A 177 -13.40 -13.81 -2.71
N ALA A 178 -13.86 -14.75 -1.89
CA ALA A 178 -13.02 -15.78 -1.28
C ALA A 178 -12.24 -16.62 -2.31
N ARG A 179 -12.78 -16.81 -3.53
CA ARG A 179 -12.08 -17.54 -4.60
C ARG A 179 -10.95 -16.69 -5.19
N CYS A 180 -11.20 -15.39 -5.38
CA CYS A 180 -10.15 -14.44 -5.76
C CYS A 180 -9.03 -14.42 -4.72
N PHE A 181 -9.37 -14.37 -3.42
CA PHE A 181 -8.40 -14.39 -2.34
C PHE A 181 -7.53 -15.66 -2.37
N ALA A 182 -8.15 -16.84 -2.52
CA ALA A 182 -7.42 -18.11 -2.59
C ALA A 182 -6.49 -18.21 -3.81
N ASP A 183 -6.95 -17.79 -5.00
CA ASP A 183 -6.13 -17.77 -6.22
C ASP A 183 -4.93 -16.82 -6.08
N ARG A 184 -5.17 -15.60 -5.59
CA ARG A 184 -4.12 -14.61 -5.34
C ARG A 184 -3.12 -15.11 -4.30
N HIS A 185 -3.60 -15.67 -3.19
CA HIS A 185 -2.75 -16.24 -2.15
C HIS A 185 -1.84 -17.33 -2.70
N ALA A 186 -2.36 -18.27 -3.51
CA ALA A 186 -1.55 -19.31 -4.12
C ALA A 186 -0.45 -18.74 -5.03
N LYS A 187 -0.77 -17.73 -5.86
CA LYS A 187 0.19 -17.05 -6.74
C LYS A 187 1.27 -16.31 -5.96
N LEU A 188 0.88 -15.56 -4.92
CA LEU A 188 1.81 -14.81 -4.07
C LEU A 188 2.74 -15.74 -3.29
N SER A 189 2.19 -16.81 -2.71
CA SER A 189 2.98 -17.83 -2.00
C SER A 189 3.99 -18.51 -2.93
N HIS A 190 3.56 -18.89 -4.14
CA HIS A 190 4.46 -19.46 -5.14
C HIS A 190 5.60 -18.50 -5.53
N PHE A 191 5.28 -17.22 -5.79
CA PHE A 191 6.28 -16.21 -6.11
C PHE A 191 7.26 -16.00 -4.95
N ARG A 192 6.74 -15.95 -3.71
CA ARG A 192 7.55 -15.80 -2.50
C ARG A 192 8.50 -16.99 -2.31
N GLU A 193 8.04 -18.21 -2.50
CA GLU A 193 8.89 -19.42 -2.44
C GLU A 193 10.01 -19.35 -3.47
N GLN A 194 9.68 -19.00 -4.72
CA GLN A 194 10.68 -18.77 -5.76
C GLN A 194 11.68 -17.69 -5.34
N TYR A 195 11.22 -16.59 -4.75
CA TYR A 195 12.06 -15.53 -4.23
C TYR A 195 13.12 -16.02 -3.24
N LEU A 196 12.68 -16.84 -2.27
CA LEU A 196 13.53 -17.37 -1.21
C LEU A 196 14.54 -18.42 -1.72
N HIS A 197 14.23 -19.14 -2.81
CA HIS A 197 15.11 -20.13 -3.43
C HIS A 197 16.06 -19.53 -4.50
N ASN A 198 16.70 -18.39 -4.18
CA ASN A 198 17.67 -17.71 -5.04
C ASN A 198 17.06 -17.15 -6.34
N PHE A 199 16.06 -16.29 -6.20
CA PHE A 199 15.41 -15.64 -7.33
C PHE A 199 16.33 -14.67 -8.06
N ASP A 200 16.51 -14.96 -9.34
CA ASP A 200 17.14 -14.08 -10.30
C ASP A 200 16.06 -13.43 -11.17
N ALA A 201 15.84 -12.14 -10.93
CA ALA A 201 14.89 -11.29 -11.66
C ALA A 201 15.07 -11.37 -13.19
N ILE A 202 16.32 -11.35 -13.67
CA ILE A 202 16.62 -11.36 -15.10
C ILE A 202 16.28 -12.73 -15.67
N LYS A 203 16.75 -13.81 -15.03
CA LYS A 203 16.46 -15.18 -15.46
C LYS A 203 14.96 -15.47 -15.44
N TYR A 204 14.23 -14.93 -14.46
CA TYR A 204 12.79 -15.05 -14.38
C TYR A 204 12.11 -14.34 -15.55
N LEU A 205 12.45 -13.07 -15.80
CA LEU A 205 11.88 -12.28 -16.90
C LEU A 205 12.18 -12.89 -18.28
N CYS A 206 13.37 -13.47 -18.49
CA CYS A 206 13.72 -14.15 -19.74
C CYS A 206 12.82 -15.36 -20.07
N ARG A 207 12.10 -15.90 -19.09
CA ARG A 207 11.14 -17.01 -19.28
C ARG A 207 9.72 -16.53 -19.51
N GLN A 208 9.46 -15.25 -19.34
CA GLN A 208 8.15 -14.65 -19.53
C GLN A 208 7.96 -14.26 -20.99
N ARG A 209 6.70 -14.20 -21.42
CA ARG A 209 6.38 -13.72 -22.78
C ARG A 209 6.66 -12.22 -22.85
N CYS A 210 7.48 -11.81 -23.81
CA CYS A 210 7.68 -10.39 -24.11
C CYS A 210 6.42 -9.79 -24.74
N HIS A 211 6.01 -8.63 -24.27
CA HIS A 211 4.95 -7.82 -24.86
C HIS A 211 5.51 -6.44 -25.21
N PRO A 212 4.96 -5.75 -26.23
CA PRO A 212 5.36 -4.39 -26.54
C PRO A 212 5.24 -3.49 -25.30
N LEU A 213 6.31 -2.77 -24.98
CA LEU A 213 6.36 -1.91 -23.81
C LEU A 213 5.65 -0.59 -24.10
N ASN A 214 4.61 -0.28 -23.34
CA ASN A 214 3.98 1.04 -23.38
C ASN A 214 4.67 1.97 -22.39
N VAL A 215 5.48 2.91 -22.89
CA VAL A 215 6.26 3.83 -22.04
C VAL A 215 5.34 4.70 -21.16
N TYR A 216 4.13 5.01 -21.62
CA TYR A 216 3.15 5.78 -20.85
C TYR A 216 2.66 5.04 -19.61
N SER A 217 2.69 3.70 -19.61
CA SER A 217 2.33 2.90 -18.44
C SER A 217 3.34 2.99 -17.30
N TYR A 218 4.51 3.60 -17.55
CA TYR A 218 5.58 3.78 -16.56
C TYR A 218 5.94 5.26 -16.37
N ALA A 219 5.10 6.15 -16.87
CA ALA A 219 5.18 7.57 -16.59
C ALA A 219 4.67 7.87 -15.19
N VAL A 220 5.33 8.78 -14.49
CA VAL A 220 4.84 9.25 -13.19
C VAL A 220 3.54 10.02 -13.40
N ASP A 221 2.47 9.56 -12.77
CA ASP A 221 1.18 10.25 -12.78
C ASP A 221 1.16 11.34 -11.70
N ILE A 222 1.16 12.59 -12.15
CA ILE A 222 1.16 13.78 -11.30
C ILE A 222 -0.23 14.41 -11.13
N VAL A 223 -1.27 13.84 -11.74
CA VAL A 223 -2.65 14.38 -11.72
C VAL A 223 -3.72 13.35 -11.34
N GLY A 224 -3.38 12.06 -11.33
CA GLY A 224 -4.33 11.00 -11.00
C GLY A 224 -4.61 10.81 -9.51
N PRO A 225 -5.37 9.75 -9.15
CA PRO A 225 -5.81 9.50 -7.77
C PRO A 225 -4.70 9.33 -6.73
N HIS A 226 -3.47 9.06 -7.19
CA HIS A 226 -2.29 8.88 -6.36
C HIS A 226 -1.31 10.06 -6.42
N ALA A 227 -1.69 11.15 -7.10
CA ALA A 227 -0.89 12.36 -7.19
C ALA A 227 -0.66 12.99 -5.81
N ILE A 228 0.43 13.74 -5.68
CA ILE A 228 0.67 14.60 -4.52
C ILE A 228 -0.15 15.88 -4.71
N SER A 229 -1.44 15.84 -4.41
CA SER A 229 -2.28 17.04 -4.23
C SER A 229 -2.59 17.23 -2.76
#